data_AF-A0AA43CXC6-F1
#
_entry.id   AF-A0AA43CXC6-F1
#
_cell.length_a   1.000
_cell.length_b   1.000
_cell.length_c   1.000
_cell.angle_alpha   90.00
_cell.angle_beta   90.00
_cell.angle_gamma   90.00
#
_symmetry.space_group_name_H-M   'P 1'
#
loop_
_entity.id
_entity.type
_entity.pdbx_description
1 polymer ?
#
loop_
_entity_poly.entity_id
_entity_poly.type
_entity_poly.pdbx_seq_one_letter_code
_entity_poly.pdbx_strand_id
1 'polypeptide(L)'
;MTPLIAGLLLLAQVAQAADPLPSWRDGNARQRIIQFVEAVTEEGGSDFVAPEARIATFDNDGTLWVEYPMYTQVLFAFERVKELAPQHPEWKTKQPFKALLEGDMKAVGASGMKGLMEIVLATHSGMTATEFAQEAGDWLRDTRHPKFKR
;
A
#
# COMPACT_ATOMS: atom_id res chain seq x y z
N MET A 1 -28.16 69.37 -6.61
CA MET A 1 -26.93 68.69 -6.18
C MET A 1 -27.33 67.31 -5.66
N THR A 2 -27.20 66.28 -6.49
CA THR A 2 -27.54 64.89 -6.17
C THR A 2 -26.24 64.12 -5.95
N PRO A 3 -25.99 63.49 -4.78
CA PRO A 3 -24.84 62.61 -4.64
C PRO A 3 -25.23 61.21 -5.12
N LEU A 4 -24.47 60.68 -6.09
CA LEU A 4 -24.46 59.25 -6.39
C LEU A 4 -23.78 58.52 -5.22
N ILE A 5 -24.50 57.63 -4.53
CA ILE A 5 -23.91 56.66 -3.62
C ILE A 5 -23.61 55.41 -4.46
N ALA A 6 -22.34 55.19 -4.76
CA ALA A 6 -21.86 53.94 -5.34
C ALA A 6 -21.75 52.89 -4.23
N GLY A 7 -22.70 51.93 -4.21
CA GLY A 7 -22.64 50.78 -3.30
C GLY A 7 -21.61 49.76 -3.78
N LEU A 8 -20.57 49.55 -2.99
CA LEU A 8 -19.57 48.50 -3.21
C LEU A 8 -20.15 47.17 -2.70
N LEU A 9 -20.60 46.30 -3.60
CA LEU A 9 -20.97 44.91 -3.27
C LEU A 9 -19.68 44.10 -3.04
N LEU A 10 -19.35 43.82 -1.78
CA LEU A 10 -18.39 42.79 -1.42
C LEU A 10 -19.03 41.42 -1.61
N LEU A 11 -18.70 40.74 -2.71
CA LEU A 11 -18.94 39.31 -2.86
C LEU A 11 -17.93 38.56 -1.98
N ALA A 12 -18.39 38.09 -0.81
CA ALA A 12 -17.63 37.14 -0.03
C ALA A 12 -17.57 35.82 -0.82
N GLN A 13 -16.40 35.51 -1.38
CA GLN A 13 -16.13 34.18 -1.91
C GLN A 13 -16.05 33.21 -0.74
N VAL A 14 -17.12 32.45 -0.53
CA VAL A 14 -17.08 31.28 0.34
C VAL A 14 -16.20 30.26 -0.39
N ALA A 15 -14.97 30.07 0.11
CA ALA A 15 -14.11 28.99 -0.36
C ALA A 15 -14.82 27.66 -0.04
N GLN A 16 -15.39 27.04 -1.06
CA GLN A 16 -16.00 25.73 -0.93
C GLN A 16 -14.88 24.74 -0.67
N ALA A 17 -14.80 24.22 0.56
CA ALA A 17 -13.84 23.18 0.90
C ALA A 17 -13.99 22.03 -0.10
N ALA A 18 -12.88 21.56 -0.66
CA ALA A 18 -12.89 20.39 -1.54
C ALA A 18 -13.55 19.22 -0.81
N ASP A 19 -14.31 18.38 -1.53
CA ASP A 19 -14.84 17.13 -0.97
C ASP A 19 -13.69 16.37 -0.29
N PRO A 20 -13.76 16.09 1.03
CA PRO A 20 -12.65 15.49 1.77
C PRO A 20 -12.35 14.07 1.33
N LEU A 21 -13.30 13.37 0.68
CA LEU A 21 -13.19 11.97 0.27
C LEU A 21 -13.72 11.78 -1.18
N PRO A 22 -13.09 12.40 -2.19
CA PRO A 22 -13.66 12.52 -3.54
C PRO A 22 -13.64 11.19 -4.33
N SER A 23 -12.79 10.24 -3.92
CA SER A 23 -12.73 8.90 -4.51
C SER A 23 -13.65 7.88 -3.82
N TRP A 24 -14.42 8.30 -2.82
CA TRP A 24 -15.30 7.42 -2.05
C TRP A 24 -16.71 7.48 -2.60
N ARG A 25 -17.35 6.31 -2.76
CA ARG A 25 -18.78 6.26 -3.06
C ARG A 25 -19.58 6.82 -1.89
N ASP A 26 -20.65 7.53 -2.18
CA ASP A 26 -21.62 7.91 -1.16
C ASP A 26 -22.28 6.68 -0.55
N GLY A 27 -22.12 6.53 0.76
CA GLY A 27 -22.61 5.37 1.49
C GLY A 27 -22.17 5.39 2.95
N ASN A 28 -22.63 4.38 3.69
CA ASN A 28 -22.45 4.31 5.14
C ASN A 28 -20.98 4.39 5.58
N ALA A 29 -20.06 3.74 4.87
CA ALA A 29 -18.63 3.79 5.20
C ALA A 29 -18.06 5.22 5.12
N ARG A 30 -18.29 5.92 4.00
CA ARG A 30 -17.82 7.31 3.80
C ARG A 30 -18.38 8.23 4.89
N GLN A 31 -19.68 8.14 5.16
CA GLN A 31 -20.34 8.96 6.17
C GLN A 31 -19.80 8.70 7.58
N ARG A 32 -19.61 7.44 7.95
CA ARG A 32 -19.07 7.08 9.27
C ARG A 32 -17.63 7.54 9.47
N ILE A 33 -16.79 7.50 8.43
CA ILE A 33 -15.42 8.02 8.51
C ILE A 33 -15.46 9.53 8.78
N ILE A 34 -16.24 10.28 8.01
CA ILE A 34 -16.35 11.74 8.17
C ILE A 34 -16.87 12.09 9.56
N GLN A 35 -18.00 11.51 9.97
CA GLN A 35 -18.61 11.76 11.28
C GLN A 35 -17.69 11.40 12.44
N PHE A 36 -16.96 10.28 12.33
CA PHE A 36 -16.00 9.88 13.36
C PHE A 36 -14.86 10.89 13.47
N VAL A 37 -14.28 11.31 12.34
CA VAL A 37 -13.20 12.31 12.33
C VAL A 37 -13.69 13.65 12.90
N GLU A 38 -14.88 14.12 12.50
CA GLU A 38 -15.50 15.34 13.04
C GLU A 38 -15.67 15.24 14.57
N ALA A 39 -16.30 14.17 15.05
CA ALA A 39 -16.58 13.98 16.48
C ALA A 39 -15.31 13.96 17.34
N VAL A 40 -14.25 13.27 16.90
CA VAL A 40 -13.00 13.17 17.68
C VAL A 40 -12.10 14.40 17.55
N THR A 41 -12.41 15.32 16.63
CA THR A 41 -11.62 16.54 16.41
C THR A 41 -12.30 17.82 16.88
N GLU A 42 -13.60 17.79 17.20
CA GLU A 42 -14.35 18.94 17.70
C GLU A 42 -13.98 19.28 19.15
N GLU A 43 -13.25 20.38 19.34
CA GLU A 43 -12.80 20.84 20.66
C GLU A 43 -13.97 21.09 21.61
N GLY A 44 -13.90 20.55 22.82
CA GLY A 44 -14.96 20.64 23.82
C GLY A 44 -16.13 19.66 23.62
N GLY A 45 -16.13 18.88 22.53
CA GLY A 45 -17.08 17.79 22.32
C GLY A 45 -16.85 16.62 23.27
N SER A 46 -17.90 15.81 23.52
CA SER A 46 -17.83 14.64 24.40
C SER A 46 -16.91 13.54 23.88
N ASP A 47 -16.73 13.47 22.56
CA ASP A 47 -15.91 12.46 21.88
C ASP A 47 -14.51 12.99 21.52
N PHE A 48 -14.18 14.22 21.91
CA PHE A 48 -12.91 14.86 21.58
C PHE A 48 -11.71 14.02 22.02
N VAL A 49 -10.79 13.77 21.08
CA VAL A 49 -9.52 13.11 21.33
C VAL A 49 -8.40 14.13 21.12
N ALA A 50 -7.49 14.26 22.10
CA ALA A 50 -6.32 15.13 21.98
C ALA A 50 -5.47 14.73 20.75
N PRO A 51 -4.90 15.68 19.98
CA PRO A 51 -4.18 15.39 18.75
C PRO A 51 -3.14 14.26 18.86
N GLU A 52 -2.38 14.22 19.95
CA GLU A 52 -1.36 13.21 20.24
C GLU A 52 -1.90 11.79 20.43
N ALA A 53 -3.19 11.64 20.70
CA ALA A 53 -3.86 10.35 20.89
C ALA A 53 -4.63 9.87 19.64
N ARG A 54 -4.64 10.66 18.54
CA ARG A 54 -5.35 10.33 17.30
C ARG A 54 -4.53 9.37 16.44
N ILE A 55 -4.42 8.12 16.88
CA ILE A 55 -3.67 7.06 16.18
C ILE A 55 -4.64 6.15 15.41
N ALA A 56 -4.42 6.05 14.10
CA ALA A 56 -5.14 5.12 13.23
C ALA A 56 -4.16 4.07 12.66
N THR A 57 -4.57 2.80 12.68
CA THR A 57 -3.79 1.69 12.13
C THR A 57 -4.46 1.14 10.88
N PHE A 58 -3.66 0.85 9.86
CA PHE A 58 -4.12 0.26 8.60
C PHE A 58 -3.30 -0.99 8.34
N ASP A 59 -3.97 -2.05 7.91
CA ASP A 59 -3.29 -3.15 7.23
C ASP A 59 -2.78 -2.67 5.86
N ASN A 60 -1.85 -3.39 5.25
CA ASN A 60 -1.24 -3.02 3.97
C ASN A 60 -1.80 -3.85 2.81
N ASP A 61 -1.54 -5.15 2.81
CA ASP A 61 -2.01 -6.10 1.80
C ASP A 61 -3.54 -6.18 1.82
N GLY A 62 -4.17 -6.04 0.65
CA GLY A 62 -5.63 -6.03 0.51
C GLY A 62 -6.35 -4.78 1.02
N THR A 63 -5.65 -3.89 1.74
CA THR A 63 -6.21 -2.66 2.33
C THR A 63 -5.68 -1.40 1.66
N LEU A 64 -4.35 -1.18 1.67
CA LEU A 64 -3.70 -0.03 1.03
C LEU A 64 -3.23 -0.34 -0.39
N TRP A 65 -2.97 -1.62 -0.71
CA TRP A 65 -2.63 -2.06 -2.06
C TRP A 65 -3.15 -3.47 -2.37
N VAL A 66 -2.96 -3.92 -3.62
CA VAL A 66 -3.48 -5.20 -4.10
C VAL A 66 -2.68 -6.39 -3.56
N GLU A 67 -3.37 -7.46 -3.17
CA GLU A 67 -2.78 -8.73 -2.70
C GLU A 67 -3.13 -9.93 -3.58
N TYR A 68 -3.90 -9.72 -4.65
CA TYR A 68 -4.34 -10.79 -5.55
C TYR A 68 -3.52 -10.78 -6.86
N PRO A 69 -3.08 -11.95 -7.37
CA PRO A 69 -3.33 -13.30 -6.86
C PRO A 69 -2.39 -13.74 -5.72
N MET A 70 -1.45 -12.88 -5.33
CA MET A 70 -0.44 -13.17 -4.32
C MET A 70 0.14 -11.85 -3.79
N TYR A 71 0.63 -11.85 -2.54
CA TYR A 71 1.26 -10.69 -1.91
C TYR A 71 2.44 -10.14 -2.73
N THR A 72 2.55 -8.82 -2.78
CA THR A 72 3.61 -8.11 -3.51
C THR A 72 5.01 -8.54 -3.05
N GLN A 73 5.21 -8.74 -1.74
CA GLN A 73 6.50 -9.21 -1.21
C GLN A 73 6.90 -10.60 -1.71
N VAL A 74 5.92 -11.49 -1.91
CA VAL A 74 6.19 -12.84 -2.42
C VAL A 74 6.57 -12.78 -3.90
N LEU A 75 5.91 -11.93 -4.68
CA LEU A 75 6.30 -11.68 -6.08
C LEU A 75 7.74 -11.15 -6.18
N PHE A 76 8.10 -10.20 -5.32
CA PHE A 76 9.46 -9.69 -5.22
C PHE A 76 10.46 -10.82 -4.89
N ALA A 77 10.18 -11.62 -3.86
CA ALA A 77 11.04 -12.74 -3.49
C ALA A 77 11.22 -13.75 -4.63
N PHE A 78 10.19 -13.98 -5.45
CA PHE A 78 10.28 -14.89 -6.58
C PHE A 78 11.20 -14.40 -7.69
N GLU A 79 11.18 -13.10 -7.99
CA GLU A 79 12.14 -12.52 -8.95
C GLU A 79 13.57 -12.55 -8.36
N ARG A 80 13.73 -12.29 -7.06
CA ARG A 80 15.03 -12.43 -6.37
C ARG A 80 15.58 -13.85 -6.46
N VAL A 81 14.76 -14.89 -6.37
CA VAL A 81 15.23 -16.28 -6.59
C VAL A 81 15.84 -16.44 -7.98
N LYS A 82 15.23 -15.88 -9.03
CA LYS A 82 15.75 -15.99 -10.40
C LYS A 82 17.08 -15.26 -10.55
N GLU A 83 17.19 -14.07 -9.97
CA GLU A 83 18.41 -13.24 -10.01
C GLU A 83 19.57 -13.88 -9.25
N LEU A 84 19.29 -14.51 -8.10
CA LEU A 84 20.29 -15.14 -7.24
C LEU A 84 20.61 -16.59 -7.65
N ALA A 85 19.76 -17.25 -8.46
CA ALA A 85 19.95 -18.64 -8.88
C ALA A 85 21.34 -18.98 -9.46
N PRO A 86 22.04 -18.11 -10.22
CA PRO A 86 23.41 -18.38 -10.67
C PRO A 86 24.42 -18.59 -9.52
N GLN A 87 24.15 -18.00 -8.34
CA GLN A 87 24.98 -18.10 -7.14
C GLN A 87 24.57 -19.28 -6.25
N HIS A 88 23.42 -19.91 -6.52
CA HIS A 88 22.80 -20.98 -5.74
C HIS A 88 22.50 -22.21 -6.60
N PRO A 89 23.52 -22.98 -7.02
CA PRO A 89 23.31 -24.15 -7.88
C PRO A 89 22.42 -25.23 -7.24
N GLU A 90 22.37 -25.31 -5.91
CA GLU A 90 21.53 -26.23 -5.15
C GLU A 90 20.03 -26.00 -5.39
N TRP A 91 19.61 -24.77 -5.71
CA TRP A 91 18.21 -24.42 -5.97
C TRP A 91 17.63 -25.13 -7.20
N LYS A 92 18.49 -25.63 -8.11
CA LYS A 92 18.05 -26.45 -9.25
C LYS A 92 17.48 -27.81 -8.84
N THR A 93 17.75 -28.25 -7.61
CA THR A 93 17.30 -29.56 -7.10
C THR A 93 16.49 -29.46 -5.81
N LYS A 94 16.68 -28.39 -5.03
CA LYS A 94 16.03 -28.17 -3.74
C LYS A 94 14.66 -27.53 -3.91
N GLN A 95 13.63 -28.11 -3.30
CA GLN A 95 12.31 -27.48 -3.17
C GLN A 95 12.29 -26.43 -2.04
N PRO A 96 11.45 -25.37 -2.13
CA PRO A 96 10.55 -25.04 -3.25
C PRO A 96 11.21 -24.28 -4.42
N PHE A 97 12.51 -23.98 -4.33
CA PHE A 97 13.23 -23.18 -5.33
C PHE A 97 13.22 -23.80 -6.72
N LYS A 98 13.40 -25.12 -6.82
CA LYS A 98 13.33 -25.86 -8.09
C LYS A 98 11.99 -25.63 -8.79
N ALA A 99 10.89 -25.86 -8.08
CA ALA A 99 9.55 -25.67 -8.65
C ALA A 99 9.35 -24.23 -9.13
N LEU A 100 9.81 -23.25 -8.36
CA LEU A 100 9.74 -21.85 -8.77
C LEU A 100 10.54 -21.55 -10.04
N LEU A 101 11.78 -22.05 -10.14
CA LEU A 101 12.65 -21.87 -11.31
C LEU A 101 12.10 -22.59 -12.56
N GLU A 102 11.38 -23.70 -12.37
CA GLU A 102 10.70 -24.45 -13.45
C GLU A 102 9.32 -23.87 -13.79
N GLY A 103 8.82 -22.88 -13.04
CA GLY A 103 7.51 -22.27 -13.23
C GLY A 103 6.33 -23.12 -12.73
N ASP A 104 6.56 -24.16 -11.93
CA ASP A 104 5.52 -25.00 -11.33
C ASP A 104 4.91 -24.34 -10.10
N MET A 105 4.03 -23.36 -10.36
CA MET A 105 3.33 -22.61 -9.31
C MET A 105 2.39 -23.48 -8.47
N LYS A 106 1.96 -24.65 -8.97
CA LYS A 106 1.16 -25.59 -8.20
C LYS A 106 2.01 -26.26 -7.12
N ALA A 107 3.23 -26.69 -7.46
CA ALA A 107 4.16 -27.23 -6.48
C ALA A 107 4.65 -26.17 -5.49
N VAL A 108 4.89 -24.93 -5.94
CA VAL A 108 5.18 -23.80 -5.04
C VAL A 108 4.02 -23.57 -4.07
N GLY A 109 2.78 -23.51 -4.54
CA GLY A 109 1.60 -23.37 -3.68
C GLY A 109 1.42 -24.52 -2.70
N ALA A 110 1.70 -25.76 -3.11
CA ALA A 110 1.64 -26.94 -2.25
C ALA A 110 2.66 -26.93 -1.10
N SER A 111 3.74 -26.14 -1.19
CA SER A 111 4.70 -25.96 -0.09
C SER A 111 4.15 -25.13 1.09
N GLY A 112 3.03 -24.42 0.87
CA GLY A 112 2.37 -23.61 1.87
C GLY A 112 3.23 -22.47 2.42
N MET A 113 2.79 -21.90 3.55
CA MET A 113 3.48 -20.77 4.18
C MET A 113 4.93 -21.09 4.55
N LYS A 114 5.22 -22.34 4.92
CA LYS A 114 6.59 -22.76 5.24
C LYS A 114 7.52 -22.58 4.03
N GLY A 115 7.14 -23.09 2.86
CA GLY A 115 7.97 -22.95 1.67
C GLY A 115 8.10 -21.50 1.20
N LEU A 116 7.02 -20.71 1.30
CA LEU A 116 7.10 -19.27 1.03
C LEU A 116 8.09 -18.56 1.96
N MET A 117 8.07 -18.87 3.26
CA MET A 117 9.03 -18.30 4.21
C MET A 117 10.46 -18.77 3.95
N GLU A 118 10.67 -20.03 3.51
CA GLU A 118 12.00 -20.49 3.09
C GLU A 118 12.54 -19.68 1.90
N ILE A 119 11.69 -19.35 0.93
CA ILE A 119 12.07 -18.49 -0.20
C ILE A 119 12.42 -17.08 0.30
N VAL A 120 11.52 -16.45 1.07
CA VAL A 120 11.72 -15.08 1.56
C VAL A 120 12.99 -14.97 2.40
N LEU A 121 13.26 -15.93 3.28
CA LEU A 121 14.46 -15.91 4.10
C LEU A 121 15.72 -16.09 3.25
N ALA A 122 15.71 -17.01 2.29
CA ALA A 122 16.86 -17.28 1.45
C ALA A 122 17.24 -16.09 0.55
N THR A 123 16.27 -15.29 0.10
CA THR A 123 16.52 -14.16 -0.81
C THR A 123 16.87 -12.84 -0.12
N HIS A 124 16.62 -12.71 1.19
CA HIS A 124 16.81 -11.45 1.92
C HIS A 124 17.71 -11.56 3.15
N SER A 125 18.31 -12.73 3.41
CA SER A 125 19.26 -12.90 4.50
C SER A 125 20.65 -12.43 4.07
N GLY A 126 21.43 -11.91 5.04
CA GLY A 126 22.83 -11.51 4.81
C GLY A 126 23.02 -10.13 4.15
N MET A 127 21.95 -9.37 3.95
CA MET A 127 21.98 -7.98 3.49
C MET A 127 21.63 -7.01 4.63
N THR A 128 22.04 -5.75 4.47
CA THR A 128 21.63 -4.65 5.35
C THR A 128 20.22 -4.18 5.01
N ALA A 129 19.58 -3.49 5.96
CA ALA A 129 18.27 -2.88 5.71
C ALA A 129 18.30 -1.83 4.58
N THR A 130 19.42 -1.12 4.41
CA THR A 130 19.60 -0.14 3.33
C THR A 130 19.66 -0.82 1.96
N GLU A 131 20.40 -1.92 1.84
CA GLU A 131 20.46 -2.70 0.59
C GLU A 131 19.08 -3.28 0.26
N PHE A 132 18.39 -3.88 1.24
CA PHE A 132 17.04 -4.37 1.04
C PHE A 132 16.07 -3.27 0.56
N ALA A 133 16.10 -2.10 1.21
CA ALA A 133 15.25 -0.98 0.83
C ALA A 133 15.52 -0.49 -0.60
N GLN A 134 16.79 -0.47 -1.00
CA GLN A 134 17.19 -0.12 -2.37
C GLN A 134 16.68 -1.15 -3.38
N GLU A 135 16.94 -2.44 -3.15
CA GLU A 135 16.52 -3.52 -4.04
C GLU A 135 14.99 -3.59 -4.20
N ALA A 136 14.26 -3.50 -3.09
CA ALA A 136 12.79 -3.50 -3.11
C ALA A 136 12.23 -2.25 -3.80
N GLY A 137 12.83 -1.08 -3.55
CA GLY A 137 12.46 0.18 -4.18
C GLY A 137 12.69 0.18 -5.69
N ASP A 138 13.83 -0.33 -6.14
CA ASP A 138 14.15 -0.48 -7.57
C ASP A 138 13.18 -1.46 -8.23
N TRP A 139 12.89 -2.60 -7.61
CA TRP A 139 11.92 -3.57 -8.12
C TRP A 139 10.52 -2.97 -8.24
N LEU A 140 10.05 -2.22 -7.24
CA LEU A 140 8.75 -1.54 -7.29
C LEU A 140 8.67 -0.49 -8.40
N ARG A 141 9.77 0.20 -8.69
CA ARG A 141 9.85 1.23 -9.73
C ARG A 141 9.82 0.63 -11.13
N ASP A 142 10.53 -0.48 -11.33
CA ASP A 142 10.86 -1.00 -12.66
C ASP A 142 9.96 -2.16 -13.09
N THR A 143 9.40 -2.91 -12.13
CA THR A 143 8.47 -4.01 -12.40
C THR A 143 7.14 -3.49 -12.93
N ARG A 144 6.56 -4.24 -13.87
CA ARG A 144 5.26 -3.93 -14.49
C ARG A 144 4.35 -5.12 -14.37
N HIS A 145 3.09 -4.89 -14.02
CA HIS A 145 2.13 -5.98 -13.93
C HIS A 145 1.95 -6.64 -15.31
N PRO A 146 2.09 -7.97 -15.46
CA PRO A 146 2.09 -8.62 -16.78
C PRO A 146 0.86 -8.35 -17.63
N LYS A 147 -0.32 -8.26 -17.00
CA LYS A 147 -1.60 -7.91 -17.65
C LYS A 147 -1.77 -6.43 -17.95
N PHE A 148 -1.47 -5.54 -16.99
CA PHE A 148 -1.81 -4.12 -17.08
C PHE A 148 -0.69 -3.25 -17.67
N LYS A 149 0.53 -3.80 -17.80
CA LYS A 149 1.72 -3.13 -18.37
C LYS A 149 2.08 -1.81 -17.68
N ARG A 150 1.72 -1.69 -16.41
CA ARG A 150 2.00 -0.57 -15.51
C ARG A 150 2.32 -1.11 -14.12
#